data_AF-A0A1V2MDD3-F1
#
_entry.id   AF-A0A1V2MDD3-F1
#
_cell.length_a   1.000
_cell.length_b   1.000
_cell.length_c   1.000
_cell.angle_alpha   90.00
_cell.angle_beta   90.00
_cell.angle_gamma   90.00
#
_symmetry.space_group_name_H-M   'P 1'
#
loop_
_entity.id
_entity.type
_entity.pdbx_description
1 polymer ?
#
loop_
_entity_poly.entity_id
_entity_poly.type
_entity_poly.pdbx_seq_one_letter_code
_entity_poly.pdbx_strand_id
1 'polypeptide(L)'
;MKRLLVPAVLTAILMTGCSGEEKQVVKVFNWGDYIDPQTNMLFTEETGIEVLYEEYPTNEEMYAKISGGNARYDVLVPSDYMIEKLIKEDMLAEIDVNALENYKFIDKEFRSLPFDPEDKYSVPFSWGTMGIIYNTTMVEDDIDEWADLWNPEYAKKIFMYDSERESLMVALKKLGYSMNSTDPLELEAAKQELIAQKPLVLAYVVDEGKGKMINEEAAMMVAWAGDAALMISENSDL
;
A
#
# COMPACT_ATOMS: atom_id res chain seq x y z
N MET A 1 7.26 -69.78 52.04
CA MET A 1 6.70 -69.18 50.81
C MET A 1 7.84 -68.60 49.99
N LYS A 2 8.10 -69.14 48.80
CA LYS A 2 9.21 -68.74 47.91
C LYS A 2 8.85 -67.40 47.25
N ARG A 3 9.70 -66.37 47.36
CA ARG A 3 9.56 -65.11 46.62
C ARG A 3 10.44 -65.17 45.37
N LEU A 4 9.82 -65.13 44.20
CA LEU A 4 10.50 -65.02 42.91
C LEU A 4 10.97 -63.57 42.69
N LEU A 5 12.23 -63.42 42.27
CA LEU A 5 12.82 -62.21 41.71
C LEU A 5 12.62 -62.23 40.19
N VAL A 6 12.09 -61.15 39.61
CA VAL A 6 12.06 -60.90 38.17
C VAL A 6 12.99 -59.71 37.89
N PRO A 7 14.02 -59.83 37.03
CA PRO A 7 14.83 -58.68 36.64
C PRO A 7 14.13 -57.92 35.52
N ALA A 8 13.90 -56.62 35.73
CA ALA A 8 13.44 -55.71 34.69
C ALA A 8 14.62 -55.33 33.79
N VAL A 9 14.54 -55.70 32.51
CA VAL A 9 15.46 -55.28 31.45
C VAL A 9 15.07 -53.87 31.03
N LEU A 10 15.97 -52.90 31.22
CA LEU A 10 15.82 -51.53 30.77
C LEU A 10 16.29 -51.44 29.31
N THR A 11 15.37 -51.40 28.35
CA THR A 11 15.70 -51.13 26.94
C THR A 11 15.68 -49.62 26.72
N ALA A 12 16.86 -49.03 26.52
CA ALA A 12 16.99 -47.64 26.12
C ALA A 12 16.58 -47.46 24.66
N ILE A 13 15.47 -46.75 24.43
CA ILE A 13 15.04 -46.32 23.10
C ILE A 13 15.82 -45.04 22.78
N LEU A 14 16.79 -45.14 21.86
CA LEU A 14 17.42 -44.00 21.22
C LEU A 14 16.39 -43.35 20.30
N MET A 15 15.82 -42.22 20.72
CA MET A 15 15.05 -41.36 19.82
C MET A 15 16.02 -40.61 18.93
N THR A 16 16.23 -41.10 17.72
CA THR A 16 16.70 -40.30 16.58
C THR A 16 15.61 -39.28 16.26
N GLY A 17 15.78 -38.05 16.73
CA GLY A 17 14.96 -36.92 16.30
C GLY A 17 15.24 -36.64 14.83
N CYS A 18 14.26 -36.89 13.96
CA CYS A 18 14.22 -36.28 12.64
C CYS A 18 14.04 -34.78 12.84
N SER A 19 15.11 -34.00 12.70
CA SER A 19 15.00 -32.57 12.43
C SER A 19 14.46 -32.43 11.01
N GLY A 20 13.13 -32.42 10.86
CA GLY A 20 12.54 -31.84 9.65
C GLY A 20 12.93 -30.38 9.64
N GLU A 21 13.59 -29.92 8.57
CA GLU A 21 13.78 -28.50 8.34
C GLU A 21 12.39 -27.86 8.29
N GLU A 22 12.09 -27.06 9.32
CA GLU A 22 10.88 -26.26 9.34
C GLU A 22 11.03 -25.24 8.22
N LYS A 23 10.23 -25.39 7.15
CA LYS A 23 10.25 -24.45 6.02
C LYS A 23 10.00 -23.05 6.58
N GLN A 24 10.98 -22.17 6.39
CA GLN A 24 10.85 -20.78 6.80
C GLN A 24 9.82 -20.10 5.90
N VAL A 25 8.92 -19.33 6.51
CA VAL A 25 7.87 -18.60 5.81
C VAL A 25 8.00 -17.13 6.21
N VAL A 26 7.96 -16.24 5.23
CA VAL A 26 7.81 -14.80 5.44
C VAL A 26 6.41 -14.37 5.01
N LYS A 27 5.73 -13.61 5.86
CA LYS A 27 4.39 -13.07 5.59
C LYS A 27 4.50 -11.61 5.18
N VAL A 28 4.09 -11.31 3.96
CA VAL A 28 4.16 -9.97 3.38
C VAL A 28 2.74 -9.44 3.17
N PHE A 29 2.50 -8.20 3.57
CA PHE A 29 1.26 -7.48 3.31
C PHE A 29 1.58 -6.21 2.52
N ASN A 30 1.07 -6.10 1.29
CA ASN A 30 1.42 -5.02 0.36
C ASN A 30 0.17 -4.53 -0.41
N TRP A 31 0.34 -3.51 -1.22
CA TRP A 31 -0.63 -3.05 -2.21
C TRP A 31 -0.85 -4.09 -3.31
N GLY A 32 -2.04 -4.05 -3.93
CA GLY A 32 -2.35 -4.78 -5.16
C GLY A 32 -1.47 -4.31 -6.32
N ASP A 33 -1.16 -5.21 -7.25
CA ASP A 33 -0.40 -4.93 -8.49
C ASP A 33 0.97 -4.24 -8.27
N TYR A 34 1.58 -4.35 -7.08
CA TYR A 34 2.76 -3.56 -6.70
C TYR A 34 4.12 -4.26 -6.88
N ILE A 35 4.11 -5.56 -7.18
CA ILE A 35 5.31 -6.33 -7.51
C ILE A 35 5.08 -7.16 -8.78
N ASP A 36 6.16 -7.50 -9.47
CA ASP A 36 6.11 -8.50 -10.53
C ASP A 36 5.67 -9.86 -9.91
N PRO A 37 4.68 -10.56 -10.48
CA PRO A 37 4.22 -11.86 -10.00
C PRO A 37 5.34 -12.91 -9.82
N GLN A 38 6.46 -12.78 -10.54
CA GLN A 38 7.62 -13.68 -10.44
C GLN A 38 8.52 -13.38 -9.24
N THR A 39 8.43 -12.19 -8.63
CA THR A 39 9.34 -11.75 -7.56
C THR A 39 9.39 -12.73 -6.39
N ASN A 40 8.22 -13.14 -5.88
CA ASN A 40 8.14 -14.07 -4.75
C ASN A 40 8.66 -15.47 -5.09
N MET A 41 8.45 -15.91 -6.33
CA MET A 41 8.96 -17.20 -6.82
C MET A 41 10.49 -17.19 -6.88
N LEU A 42 11.08 -16.14 -7.45
CA LEU A 42 12.54 -15.98 -7.54
C LEU A 42 13.17 -15.89 -6.14
N PHE A 43 12.58 -15.10 -5.23
CA PHE A 43 13.01 -15.05 -3.84
C PHE A 43 12.98 -16.42 -3.16
N THR A 44 11.91 -17.18 -3.37
CA THR A 44 11.78 -18.54 -2.81
C THR A 44 12.81 -19.50 -3.40
N GLU A 45 13.10 -19.41 -4.70
CA GLU A 45 14.12 -20.23 -5.37
C GLU A 45 15.53 -19.94 -4.86
N GLU A 46 15.87 -18.67 -4.64
CA GLU A 46 17.20 -18.25 -4.18
C GLU A 46 17.45 -18.53 -2.71
N THR A 47 16.43 -18.39 -1.86
CA THR A 47 16.58 -18.43 -0.40
C THR A 47 16.03 -19.70 0.25
N GLY A 48 15.13 -20.42 -0.42
CA GLY A 48 14.35 -21.51 0.17
C GLY A 48 13.27 -21.06 1.15
N ILE A 49 13.05 -19.75 1.33
CA ILE A 49 12.03 -19.18 2.21
C ILE A 49 10.75 -19.00 1.41
N GLU A 50 9.65 -19.60 1.87
CA GLU A 50 8.34 -19.45 1.24
C GLU A 50 7.74 -18.07 1.55
N VAL A 51 7.07 -17.46 0.59
CA VAL A 51 6.39 -16.17 0.77
C VAL A 51 4.88 -16.37 0.86
N LEU A 52 4.30 -16.04 2.01
CA LEU A 52 2.85 -15.84 2.13
C LEU A 52 2.55 -14.37 1.84
N TYR A 53 2.12 -14.09 0.62
CA TYR A 53 1.84 -12.74 0.15
C TYR A 53 0.34 -12.45 0.21
N GLU A 54 -0.02 -11.31 0.80
CA GLU A 54 -1.39 -10.82 0.83
C GLU A 54 -1.44 -9.34 0.41
N GLU A 55 -2.53 -8.96 -0.24
CA GLU A 55 -2.75 -7.61 -0.76
C GLU A 55 -3.81 -6.86 0.06
N TYR A 56 -3.68 -5.53 0.14
CA TYR A 56 -4.70 -4.62 0.68
C TYR A 56 -4.93 -3.40 -0.23
N PRO A 57 -6.15 -2.84 -0.22
CA PRO A 57 -6.49 -1.71 -1.08
C PRO A 57 -6.18 -0.34 -0.47
N THR A 58 -6.17 -0.23 0.86
CA THR A 58 -5.95 1.04 1.59
C THR A 58 -5.10 0.84 2.85
N ASN A 59 -4.41 1.90 3.29
CA ASN A 59 -3.66 1.86 4.55
C ASN A 59 -4.60 1.61 5.74
N GLU A 60 -5.82 2.14 5.70
CA GLU A 60 -6.83 2.01 6.74
C GLU A 60 -7.29 0.55 6.91
N GLU A 61 -7.52 -0.16 5.80
CA GLU A 61 -7.84 -1.60 5.83
C GLU A 61 -6.67 -2.43 6.35
N MET A 62 -5.44 -2.10 5.92
CA MET A 62 -4.23 -2.72 6.45
C MET A 62 -4.13 -2.52 7.97
N TYR A 63 -4.28 -1.28 8.43
CA TYR A 63 -4.21 -0.92 9.85
C TYR A 63 -5.29 -1.62 10.68
N ALA A 64 -6.55 -1.62 10.21
CA ALA A 64 -7.66 -2.28 10.88
C ALA A 64 -7.39 -3.78 11.07
N LYS A 65 -6.75 -4.43 10.09
CA LYS A 65 -6.41 -5.85 10.16
C LYS A 65 -5.32 -6.17 11.17
N ILE A 66 -4.24 -5.38 11.20
CA ILE A 66 -3.09 -5.66 12.08
C ILE A 66 -3.31 -5.19 13.52
N SER A 67 -4.07 -4.10 13.74
CA SER A 67 -4.36 -3.56 15.07
C SER A 67 -5.24 -4.47 15.93
N GLY A 68 -6.01 -5.36 15.32
CA GLY A 68 -6.80 -6.38 16.03
C GLY A 68 -5.96 -7.49 16.71
N GLY A 69 -4.64 -7.52 16.51
CA GLY A 69 -3.69 -8.43 17.18
C GLY A 69 -3.71 -9.90 16.71
N ASN A 70 -4.68 -10.27 15.87
CA ASN A 70 -4.84 -11.63 15.33
C ASN A 70 -4.07 -11.84 14.02
N ALA A 71 -3.79 -10.77 13.28
CA ALA A 71 -2.96 -10.81 12.08
C ALA A 71 -1.53 -10.38 12.43
N ARG A 72 -0.56 -11.20 12.04
CA ARG A 72 0.87 -10.91 12.19
C ARG A 72 1.54 -11.09 10.84
N TYR A 73 2.26 -10.06 10.41
CA TYR A 73 3.05 -10.02 9.19
C TYR A 73 4.48 -9.70 9.55
N ASP A 74 5.41 -10.22 8.74
CA ASP A 74 6.84 -9.98 8.90
C ASP A 74 7.28 -8.74 8.11
N VAL A 75 6.59 -8.44 7.01
CA VAL A 75 6.83 -7.25 6.16
C VAL A 75 5.49 -6.57 5.86
N LEU A 76 5.44 -5.26 6.07
CA LEU A 76 4.35 -4.37 5.68
C LEU A 76 4.90 -3.34 4.69
N VAL A 77 4.07 -2.89 3.74
CA VAL A 77 4.45 -1.82 2.77
C VAL A 77 3.54 -0.58 2.90
N PRO A 78 3.40 0.01 4.10
CA PRO A 78 2.52 1.16 4.34
C PRO A 78 3.04 2.45 3.69
N SER A 79 2.15 3.43 3.52
CA SER A 79 2.55 4.81 3.19
C SER A 79 3.17 5.53 4.40
N ASP A 80 3.91 6.61 4.13
CA ASP A 80 4.65 7.42 5.10
C ASP A 80 3.87 7.80 6.39
N TYR A 81 2.65 8.29 6.26
CA TYR A 81 1.82 8.70 7.40
C TYR A 81 1.38 7.52 8.25
N MET A 82 1.22 6.36 7.64
CA MET A 82 0.83 5.14 8.32
C MET A 82 2.05 4.55 9.04
N ILE A 83 3.26 4.67 8.48
CA ILE A 83 4.52 4.40 9.19
C ILE A 83 4.59 5.25 10.45
N GLU A 84 4.40 6.57 10.35
CA GLU A 84 4.46 7.48 11.50
C GLU A 84 3.47 7.07 12.60
N LYS A 85 2.24 6.69 12.21
CA LYS A 85 1.22 6.20 13.14
C LYS A 85 1.62 4.89 13.81
N LEU A 86 2.12 3.92 13.05
CA LEU A 86 2.53 2.61 13.58
C LEU A 86 3.75 2.72 14.51
N ILE A 87 4.68 3.64 14.25
CA ILE A 87 5.78 3.98 15.18
C ILE A 87 5.22 4.51 16.49
N LYS A 88 4.29 5.48 16.44
CA LYS A 88 3.66 6.07 17.64
C LYS A 88 2.89 5.06 18.49
N GLU A 89 2.41 3.99 17.86
CA GLU A 89 1.65 2.92 18.51
C GLU A 89 2.50 1.70 18.90
N ASP A 90 3.83 1.77 18.75
CA ASP A 90 4.77 0.68 19.08
C ASP A 90 4.45 -0.63 18.32
N MET A 91 4.04 -0.49 17.05
CA MET A 91 3.61 -1.61 16.20
C MET A 91 4.68 -2.08 15.21
N LEU A 92 5.81 -1.38 15.09
CA LEU A 92 6.91 -1.73 14.19
C LEU A 92 8.16 -2.14 14.96
N ALA A 93 8.85 -3.17 14.48
CA ALA A 93 10.17 -3.51 14.97
C ALA A 93 11.23 -2.59 14.36
N GLU A 94 12.29 -2.29 15.12
CA GLU A 94 13.45 -1.58 14.58
C GLU A 94 14.20 -2.45 13.56
N ILE A 95 14.69 -1.82 12.50
CA ILE A 95 15.48 -2.39 11.42
C ILE A 95 16.90 -1.80 11.50
N ASP A 96 17.92 -2.64 11.41
CA ASP A 96 19.29 -2.16 11.18
C ASP A 96 19.54 -2.01 9.68
N VAL A 97 19.32 -0.81 9.14
CA VAL A 97 19.57 -0.53 7.72
C VAL A 97 21.04 -0.71 7.30
N ASN A 98 21.99 -0.72 8.24
CA ASN A 98 23.39 -1.02 7.94
C ASN A 98 23.64 -2.51 7.66
N ALA A 99 22.76 -3.39 8.15
CA ALA A 99 22.78 -4.81 7.83
C ALA A 99 22.22 -5.10 6.43
N LEU A 100 21.55 -4.14 5.80
CA LEU A 100 20.96 -4.28 4.47
C LEU A 100 21.98 -3.85 3.39
N GLU A 101 22.66 -4.83 2.79
CA GLU A 101 23.74 -4.58 1.81
C GLU A 101 23.32 -3.70 0.62
N ASN A 102 22.03 -3.73 0.29
CA ASN A 102 21.43 -3.01 -0.84
C ASN A 102 20.87 -1.62 -0.47
N TYR A 103 20.80 -1.26 0.81
CA TYR A 103 20.30 0.06 1.24
C TYR A 103 21.14 1.22 0.68
N LYS A 104 22.42 0.94 0.36
CA LYS A 104 23.30 1.89 -0.34
C LYS A 104 22.77 2.37 -1.69
N PHE A 105 21.85 1.65 -2.34
CA PHE A 105 21.27 1.99 -3.63
C PHE A 105 20.06 2.93 -3.55
N ILE A 106 19.52 3.18 -2.35
CA ILE A 106 18.42 4.15 -2.16
C ILE A 106 18.94 5.57 -2.28
N ASP A 107 18.31 6.44 -3.07
CA ASP A 107 18.77 7.83 -3.17
C ASP A 107 18.65 8.58 -1.83
N LYS A 108 19.59 9.49 -1.58
CA LYS A 108 19.70 10.19 -0.29
C LYS A 108 18.47 11.02 0.06
N GLU A 109 17.71 11.47 -0.94
CA GLU A 109 16.49 12.24 -0.74
C GLU A 109 15.32 11.42 -0.17
N PHE A 110 15.39 10.09 -0.25
CA PHE A 110 14.37 9.19 0.30
C PHE A 110 14.77 8.57 1.65
N ARG A 111 15.87 9.03 2.25
CA ARG A 111 16.36 8.56 3.55
C ARG A 111 16.10 9.60 4.62
N SER A 112 15.97 9.14 5.86
CA SER A 112 15.85 9.99 7.06
C SER A 112 14.72 11.02 6.93
N LEU A 113 13.59 10.59 6.35
CA LEU A 113 12.42 11.44 6.11
C LEU A 113 11.71 11.78 7.42
N PRO A 114 10.88 12.84 7.48
CA PRO A 114 10.29 13.32 8.73
C PRO A 114 9.49 12.28 9.53
N PHE A 115 8.93 11.26 8.86
CA PHE A 115 8.17 10.19 9.51
C PHE A 115 9.06 9.12 10.17
N ASP A 116 10.32 8.97 9.74
CA ASP A 116 11.32 8.06 10.29
C ASP A 116 12.74 8.67 10.16
N PRO A 117 13.07 9.71 10.96
CA PRO A 117 14.27 10.52 10.74
C PRO A 117 15.61 9.79 10.98
N GLU A 118 15.57 8.62 11.61
CA GLU A 118 16.75 7.80 11.89
C GLU A 118 16.81 6.54 11.02
N ASP A 119 15.88 6.37 10.06
CA ASP A 119 15.73 5.17 9.22
C ASP A 119 15.70 3.88 10.06
N LYS A 120 14.98 3.92 11.19
CA LYS A 120 14.95 2.81 12.16
C LYS A 120 13.79 1.87 11.94
N TYR A 121 12.77 2.23 11.18
CA TYR A 121 11.55 1.45 11.07
C TYR A 121 11.14 1.17 9.63
N SER A 122 11.77 1.81 8.65
CA SER A 122 11.33 1.77 7.26
C SER A 122 12.49 1.73 6.26
N VAL A 123 12.20 1.15 5.10
CA VAL A 123 13.07 1.15 3.92
C VAL A 123 12.23 1.61 2.74
N PRO A 124 12.66 2.62 1.95
CA PRO A 124 11.91 3.05 0.77
C PRO A 124 11.75 1.92 -0.24
N PHE A 125 10.50 1.67 -0.64
CA PHE A 125 10.16 0.64 -1.62
C PHE A 125 9.85 1.25 -2.99
N SER A 126 8.88 2.16 -3.04
CA SER A 126 8.51 2.93 -4.21
C SER A 126 7.99 4.31 -3.80
N TRP A 127 7.96 5.25 -4.75
CA TRP A 127 7.43 6.60 -4.55
C TRP A 127 6.71 7.04 -5.82
N GLY A 128 5.84 8.04 -5.69
CA GLY A 128 5.14 8.59 -6.84
C GLY A 128 4.43 9.89 -6.52
N THR A 129 3.79 10.43 -7.55
CA THR A 129 2.91 11.59 -7.46
C THR A 129 1.50 11.18 -7.84
N MET A 130 0.52 11.97 -7.41
CA MET A 130 -0.84 11.88 -7.93
C MET A 130 -1.12 13.00 -8.92
N GLY A 131 -2.00 12.72 -9.86
CA GLY A 131 -2.49 13.70 -10.82
C GLY A 131 -3.85 13.32 -11.35
N ILE A 132 -4.24 13.98 -12.44
CA ILE A 132 -5.44 13.68 -13.21
C ILE A 132 -4.99 13.02 -14.50
N ILE A 133 -5.42 11.78 -14.74
CA ILE A 133 -5.37 11.18 -16.07
C ILE A 133 -6.71 11.44 -16.76
N TYR A 134 -6.70 11.73 -18.05
CA TYR A 134 -7.91 12.05 -18.78
C TYR A 134 -7.86 11.54 -20.22
N ASN A 135 -9.03 11.22 -20.77
CA ASN A 135 -9.16 10.79 -22.16
C ASN A 135 -9.24 12.02 -23.08
N THR A 136 -8.21 12.21 -23.89
CA THR A 136 -8.02 13.32 -24.84
C THR A 136 -9.08 13.38 -25.95
N THR A 137 -9.86 12.31 -26.16
CA THR A 137 -11.01 12.31 -27.08
C THR A 137 -12.32 12.74 -26.42
N MET A 138 -12.35 12.78 -25.08
CA MET A 138 -13.54 13.15 -24.28
C MET A 138 -13.41 14.50 -23.57
N VAL A 139 -12.19 15.04 -23.50
CA VAL A 139 -11.84 16.27 -22.80
C VAL A 139 -11.22 17.22 -23.83
N GLU A 140 -11.92 18.32 -24.11
CA GLU A 140 -11.44 19.38 -25.02
C GLU A 140 -10.74 20.52 -24.27
N ASP A 141 -10.95 20.62 -22.96
CA ASP A 141 -10.34 21.62 -22.09
C ASP A 141 -8.87 21.27 -21.76
N ASP A 142 -8.09 22.28 -21.43
CA ASP A 142 -6.77 22.08 -20.83
C ASP A 142 -6.97 21.74 -19.34
N ILE A 143 -6.51 20.56 -18.91
CA ILE A 143 -6.64 20.10 -17.53
C ILE A 143 -5.30 20.36 -16.82
N ASP A 144 -5.26 21.40 -16.00
CA ASP A 144 -4.04 21.85 -15.33
C ASP A 144 -4.22 22.13 -13.82
N GLU A 145 -5.45 22.06 -13.31
CA GLU A 145 -5.75 22.30 -11.91
C GLU A 145 -6.75 21.30 -11.31
N TRP A 146 -6.64 21.08 -9.99
CA TRP A 146 -7.60 20.22 -9.28
C TRP A 146 -9.06 20.74 -9.36
N ALA A 147 -9.24 22.03 -9.64
CA ALA A 147 -10.56 22.64 -9.80
C ALA A 147 -11.29 22.14 -11.06
N ASP A 148 -10.58 21.60 -12.07
CA ASP A 148 -11.17 21.07 -13.30
C ASP A 148 -12.08 19.87 -13.02
N LEU A 149 -11.81 19.13 -11.94
CA LEU A 149 -12.68 18.04 -11.47
C LEU A 149 -14.05 18.51 -10.96
N TRP A 150 -14.30 19.83 -10.92
CA TRP A 150 -15.60 20.44 -10.61
C TRP A 150 -16.32 20.99 -11.85
N ASN A 151 -15.78 20.82 -13.06
CA ASN A 151 -16.44 21.28 -14.27
C ASN A 151 -17.73 20.45 -14.52
N PRO A 152 -18.92 21.09 -14.58
CA PRO A 152 -20.19 20.40 -14.78
C PRO A 152 -20.33 19.70 -16.14
N GLU A 153 -19.50 20.02 -17.12
CA GLU A 153 -19.45 19.32 -18.42
C GLU A 153 -19.11 17.83 -18.27
N TYR A 154 -18.29 17.50 -17.27
CA TYR A 154 -17.87 16.12 -16.98
C TYR A 154 -18.78 15.42 -15.97
N ALA A 155 -20.03 15.86 -15.83
CA ALA A 155 -20.99 15.23 -14.93
C ALA A 155 -21.16 13.74 -15.23
N LYS A 156 -20.93 12.90 -14.21
CA LYS A 156 -20.91 11.43 -14.28
C LYS A 156 -19.87 10.86 -15.24
N LYS A 157 -18.75 11.57 -15.41
CA LYS A 157 -17.58 11.14 -16.19
C LYS A 157 -16.26 11.26 -15.42
N ILE A 158 -16.31 11.35 -14.09
CA ILE A 158 -15.14 11.50 -13.23
C ILE A 158 -15.02 10.31 -12.28
N PHE A 159 -13.86 9.69 -12.24
CA PHE A 159 -13.48 8.78 -11.17
C PHE A 159 -12.63 9.51 -10.12
N MET A 160 -13.05 9.43 -8.86
CA MET A 160 -12.26 9.86 -7.71
C MET A 160 -11.57 8.65 -7.09
N TYR A 161 -10.43 8.87 -6.43
CA TYR A 161 -9.73 7.79 -5.75
C TYR A 161 -10.45 7.41 -4.44
N ASP A 162 -10.72 6.12 -4.22
CA ASP A 162 -11.43 5.62 -3.03
C ASP A 162 -10.49 5.52 -1.81
N SER A 163 -10.04 6.67 -1.34
CA SER A 163 -9.28 6.80 -0.11
C SER A 163 -9.49 8.17 0.52
N GLU A 164 -9.53 8.18 1.85
CA GLU A 164 -9.80 9.37 2.65
C GLU A 164 -8.75 10.47 2.39
N ARG A 165 -7.47 10.09 2.39
CA ARG A 165 -6.36 11.04 2.26
C ARG A 165 -6.28 11.65 0.87
N GLU A 166 -6.39 10.84 -0.16
CA GLU A 166 -6.28 11.27 -1.56
C GLU A 166 -7.47 12.14 -1.95
N SER A 167 -8.71 11.74 -1.62
CA SER A 167 -9.89 12.55 -1.90
C SER A 167 -9.89 13.88 -1.14
N LEU A 168 -9.52 13.89 0.15
CA LEU A 168 -9.40 15.13 0.92
C LEU A 168 -8.28 16.03 0.38
N MET A 169 -7.14 15.43 -0.02
CA MET A 169 -6.03 16.16 -0.61
C MET A 169 -6.49 16.95 -1.84
N VAL A 170 -7.24 16.34 -2.75
CA VAL A 170 -7.74 17.02 -3.97
C VAL A 170 -8.54 18.27 -3.61
N ALA A 171 -9.47 18.17 -2.67
CA ALA A 171 -10.30 19.31 -2.26
C ALA A 171 -9.49 20.38 -1.48
N LEU A 172 -8.58 19.97 -0.58
CA LEU A 172 -7.68 20.89 0.12
C LEU A 172 -6.80 21.66 -0.88
N LYS A 173 -6.24 20.96 -1.87
CA LYS A 173 -5.40 21.57 -2.90
C LYS A 173 -6.19 22.51 -3.80
N LYS A 174 -7.42 22.15 -4.20
CA LYS A 174 -8.35 23.06 -4.90
C LYS A 174 -8.60 24.35 -4.12
N LEU A 175 -8.76 24.26 -2.80
CA LEU A 175 -8.99 25.42 -1.93
C LEU A 175 -7.71 26.23 -1.62
N GLY A 176 -6.55 25.80 -2.11
CA GLY A 176 -5.26 26.46 -1.86
C GLY A 176 -4.63 26.11 -0.51
N TYR A 177 -5.18 25.13 0.21
CA TYR A 177 -4.66 24.68 1.50
C TYR A 177 -3.51 23.67 1.36
N SER A 178 -2.91 23.34 2.50
CA SER A 178 -1.96 22.22 2.61
C SER A 178 -2.71 20.90 2.45
N MET A 179 -2.14 19.96 1.70
CA MET A 179 -2.66 18.58 1.63
C MET A 179 -2.59 17.84 2.98
N ASN A 180 -1.77 18.34 3.91
CA ASN A 180 -1.60 17.81 5.25
C ASN A 180 -2.23 18.74 6.31
N SER A 181 -3.30 19.48 5.95
CA SER A 181 -3.97 20.36 6.90
C SER A 181 -4.54 19.57 8.07
N THR A 182 -4.36 20.12 9.28
CA THR A 182 -4.99 19.65 10.51
C THR A 182 -5.96 20.70 11.08
N ASP A 183 -6.24 21.78 10.35
CA ASP A 183 -7.19 22.81 10.79
C ASP A 183 -8.62 22.31 10.55
N PRO A 184 -9.45 22.18 11.60
CA PRO A 184 -10.84 21.72 11.46
C PRO A 184 -11.69 22.56 10.50
N LEU A 185 -11.41 23.86 10.34
CA LEU A 185 -12.13 24.72 9.42
C LEU A 185 -11.75 24.47 7.96
N GLU A 186 -10.46 24.25 7.69
CA GLU A 186 -10.00 23.86 6.35
C GLU A 186 -10.54 22.49 5.95
N LEU A 187 -10.56 21.54 6.90
CA LEU A 187 -11.10 20.19 6.68
C LEU A 187 -12.62 20.21 6.44
N GLU A 188 -13.37 21.01 7.21
CA GLU A 188 -14.82 21.16 6.96
C GLU A 188 -15.08 21.83 5.61
N ALA A 189 -14.27 22.82 5.20
CA ALA A 189 -14.39 23.43 3.88
C ALA A 189 -14.14 22.42 2.75
N ALA A 190 -13.07 21.62 2.85
CA ALA A 190 -12.75 20.57 1.88
C ALA A 190 -13.87 19.52 1.78
N LYS A 191 -14.45 19.12 2.92
CA LYS A 191 -15.62 18.23 2.94
C LYS A 191 -16.82 18.82 2.20
N GLN A 192 -17.13 20.10 2.40
CA GLN A 192 -18.25 20.74 1.69
C GLN A 192 -18.01 20.78 0.17
N GLU A 193 -16.77 21.02 -0.27
CA GLU A 193 -16.39 20.95 -1.69
C GLU A 193 -16.59 19.55 -2.28
N LEU A 194 -16.18 18.49 -1.58
CA LEU A 194 -16.39 17.10 -2.03
C LEU A 194 -17.87 16.73 -2.10
N ILE A 195 -18.68 17.19 -1.14
CA ILE A 195 -20.14 17.02 -1.18
C ILE A 195 -20.72 17.72 -2.41
N ALA A 196 -20.26 18.94 -2.71
CA ALA A 196 -20.68 19.69 -3.89
C ALA A 196 -20.23 19.03 -5.21
N GLN A 197 -19.07 18.35 -5.21
CA GLN A 197 -18.55 17.61 -6.37
C GLN A 197 -19.32 16.32 -6.64
N LYS A 198 -19.86 15.66 -5.61
CA LYS A 198 -20.45 14.31 -5.69
C LYS A 198 -21.44 14.08 -6.86
N PRO A 199 -22.27 15.05 -7.30
CA PRO A 199 -23.10 14.89 -8.48
C PRO A 199 -22.29 14.61 -9.77
N LEU A 200 -21.07 15.14 -9.88
CA LEU A 200 -20.19 14.97 -11.04
C LEU A 200 -19.43 13.62 -11.02
N VAL A 201 -19.15 13.09 -9.83
CA VAL A 201 -18.40 11.84 -9.68
C VAL A 201 -19.25 10.64 -10.14
N LEU A 202 -18.69 9.84 -11.05
CA LEU A 202 -19.27 8.59 -11.52
C LEU A 202 -19.12 7.50 -10.45
N ALA A 203 -17.88 7.25 -10.02
CA ALA A 203 -17.56 6.28 -8.97
C ALA A 203 -16.28 6.69 -8.21
N TYR A 204 -16.11 6.07 -7.05
CA TYR A 204 -14.84 6.06 -6.31
C TYR A 204 -14.20 4.71 -6.62
N VAL A 205 -12.92 4.71 -7.00
CA VAL A 205 -12.20 3.52 -7.49
C VAL A 205 -10.79 3.46 -6.92
N VAL A 206 -10.19 2.27 -6.93
CA VAL A 206 -8.76 2.04 -6.66
C VAL A 206 -8.14 1.37 -7.90
N ASP A 207 -7.63 0.15 -7.78
CA ASP A 207 -6.97 -0.59 -8.86
C ASP A 207 -7.89 -0.87 -10.05
N GLU A 208 -9.17 -1.15 -9.79
CA GLU A 208 -10.14 -1.43 -10.83
C GLU A 208 -10.40 -0.20 -11.73
N GLY A 209 -10.06 1.00 -11.27
CA GLY A 209 -10.14 2.23 -12.05
C GLY A 209 -9.28 2.19 -13.33
N LYS A 210 -8.15 1.47 -13.29
CA LYS A 210 -7.22 1.33 -14.42
C LYS A 210 -7.92 0.75 -15.65
N GLY A 211 -8.55 -0.41 -15.48
CA GLY A 211 -9.30 -1.08 -16.55
C GLY A 211 -10.49 -0.27 -17.04
N LYS A 212 -11.13 0.51 -16.16
CA LYS A 212 -12.28 1.36 -16.51
C LYS A 212 -11.86 2.54 -17.38
N MET A 213 -10.75 3.19 -17.06
CA MET A 213 -10.20 4.26 -17.87
C MET A 213 -9.69 3.75 -19.22
N ILE A 214 -9.00 2.60 -19.26
CA ILE A 214 -8.56 1.96 -20.51
C ILE A 214 -9.76 1.66 -21.42
N ASN A 215 -10.89 1.22 -20.85
CA ASN A 215 -12.13 0.95 -21.58
C ASN A 215 -13.03 2.18 -21.79
N GLU A 216 -12.49 3.39 -21.57
CA GLU A 216 -13.17 4.65 -21.89
C GLU A 216 -14.49 4.87 -21.10
N GLU A 217 -14.60 4.32 -19.89
CA GLU A 217 -15.82 4.44 -19.07
C GLU A 217 -16.02 5.84 -18.46
N ALA A 218 -14.95 6.64 -18.37
CA ALA A 218 -14.95 7.99 -17.82
C ALA A 218 -14.00 8.90 -18.59
N ALA A 219 -14.24 10.22 -18.49
CA ALA A 219 -13.41 11.23 -19.14
C ALA A 219 -12.12 11.50 -18.36
N MET A 220 -12.14 11.35 -17.03
CA MET A 220 -10.99 11.64 -16.17
C MET A 220 -11.00 10.83 -14.88
N MET A 221 -9.82 10.62 -14.32
CA MET A 221 -9.61 9.91 -13.07
C MET A 221 -8.48 10.56 -12.26
N VAL A 222 -8.67 10.66 -10.95
CA VAL A 222 -7.57 10.92 -10.02
C VAL A 222 -6.77 9.63 -9.84
N ALA A 223 -5.49 9.63 -10.21
CA ALA A 223 -4.66 8.43 -10.24
C ALA A 223 -3.23 8.68 -9.76
N TRP A 224 -2.57 7.61 -9.30
CA TRP A 224 -1.12 7.60 -9.11
C TRP A 224 -0.41 7.59 -10.47
N ALA A 225 0.74 8.26 -10.54
CA ALA A 225 1.52 8.38 -11.77
C ALA A 225 1.96 7.02 -12.34
N GLY A 226 2.21 6.02 -11.48
CA GLY A 226 2.52 4.66 -11.91
C GLY A 226 1.35 4.00 -12.65
N ASP A 227 0.14 4.10 -12.08
CA ASP A 227 -1.08 3.58 -12.70
C ASP A 227 -1.40 4.33 -13.99
N ALA A 228 -1.20 5.66 -14.00
CA ALA A 228 -1.37 6.48 -15.19
C ALA A 228 -0.43 6.05 -16.32
N ALA A 229 0.85 5.80 -16.02
CA ALA A 229 1.80 5.31 -17.00
C ALA A 229 1.39 3.95 -17.59
N LEU A 230 0.85 3.05 -16.75
CA LEU A 230 0.31 1.76 -17.20
C LEU A 230 -0.90 1.97 -18.12
N MET A 231 -1.86 2.81 -17.72
CA MET A 231 -3.06 3.11 -18.51
C MET A 231 -2.71 3.69 -19.89
N ILE A 232 -1.79 4.67 -19.95
CA ILE A 232 -1.29 5.28 -21.19
C ILE A 232 -0.62 4.24 -22.10
N SER A 233 0.07 3.25 -21.51
CA SER A 233 0.72 2.20 -22.30
C SER A 233 -0.27 1.25 -23.00
N GLU A 234 -1.49 1.14 -22.47
CA GLU A 234 -2.55 0.25 -22.96
C GLU A 234 -3.61 1.00 -23.80
N ASN A 235 -3.76 2.32 -23.61
CA ASN A 235 -4.65 3.18 -24.41
C ASN A 235 -3.97 4.52 -24.73
N SER A 236 -3.76 4.79 -26.01
CA SER A 236 -3.07 6.00 -26.50
C SER A 236 -3.88 7.28 -26.43
N ASP A 237 -5.18 7.18 -26.12
CA ASP A 237 -6.07 8.33 -26.00
C ASP A 237 -6.02 8.94 -24.58
N LEU A 238 -5.31 8.29 -23.64
CA LEU A 238 -5.11 8.74 -22.25
C LEU A 238 -3.78 9.49 -22.04
#